data_AF-A0A0L0WFD4-F1
#
_entry.id   AF-A0A0L0WFD4-F1
#
_cell.length_a   1.000
_cell.length_b   1.000
_cell.length_c   1.000
_cell.angle_alpha   90.00
_cell.angle_beta   90.00
_cell.angle_gamma   90.00
#
_symmetry.space_group_name_H-M   'P 1'
#
loop_
_entity.id
_entity.type
_entity.pdbx_description
1 polymer ?
#
loop_
_entity_poly.entity_id
_entity_poly.type
_entity_poly.pdbx_seq_one_letter_code
_entity_poly.pdbx_strand_id
1 'polypeptide(L)'
;MSQLTFFNYVTGITIGSIAANMLTNENSNFIGDLIDLIWWALLTIIIGFIALKLPKLRVIIDGEPTIIIKKGKIEKNSWLN
;
A
#
# COMPACT_ATOMS: atom_id res chain seq x y z
N MET A 1 11.56 9.18 10.83
CA MET A 1 11.86 8.61 9.50
C MET A 1 10.73 7.68 9.13
N SER A 2 9.84 8.11 8.23
CA SER A 2 8.71 7.30 7.75
C SER A 2 9.16 6.54 6.50
N GLN A 3 9.19 5.20 6.58
CA GLN A 3 9.49 4.35 5.42
C GLN A 3 8.18 4.09 4.67
N LEU A 4 8.16 4.36 3.35
CA LEU A 4 7.05 3.96 2.49
C LEU A 4 6.91 2.44 2.56
N THR A 5 5.75 1.97 2.97
CA THR A 5 5.46 0.54 2.99
C THR A 5 5.12 0.06 1.59
N PHE A 6 5.23 -1.25 1.34
CA PHE A 6 4.87 -1.84 0.06
C PHE A 6 3.41 -1.52 -0.31
N PHE A 7 2.51 -1.54 0.68
CA PHE A 7 1.12 -1.14 0.52
C PHE A 7 0.97 0.29 -0.03
N ASN A 8 1.71 1.25 0.50
CA ASN A 8 1.64 2.63 0.04
C ASN A 8 2.14 2.79 -1.39
N TYR A 9 3.14 2.00 -1.79
CA TYR A 9 3.65 1.99 -3.16
C TYR A 9 2.61 1.47 -4.16
N VAL A 10 2.01 0.30 -3.88
CA VAL A 10 0.97 -0.30 -4.75
C VAL A 10 -0.26 0.60 -4.84
N THR A 11 -0.65 1.21 -3.72
CA THR A 11 -1.75 2.18 -3.68
C THR A 11 -1.46 3.37 -4.59
N GLY A 12 -0.27 3.96 -4.49
CA GLY A 12 0.11 5.11 -5.31
C GLY A 12 0.03 4.83 -6.80
N ILE A 13 0.50 3.65 -7.23
CA ILE A 13 0.38 3.21 -8.63
C ILE A 13 -1.08 3.06 -9.04
N THR A 14 -1.91 2.45 -8.20
CA THR A 14 -3.31 2.21 -8.52
C THR A 14 -4.09 3.52 -8.67
N ILE A 15 -3.92 4.46 -7.73
CA ILE A 15 -4.53 5.78 -7.80
C ILE A 15 -4.04 6.54 -9.04
N GLY A 16 -2.74 6.48 -9.34
CA GLY A 16 -2.17 7.09 -10.54
C GLY A 16 -2.76 6.51 -11.83
N SER A 17 -2.99 5.20 -11.89
CA SER A 17 -3.61 4.54 -13.04
C SER A 17 -5.08 4.95 -13.21
N ILE A 18 -5.84 5.07 -12.12
CA ILE A 18 -7.24 5.54 -12.17
C ILE A 18 -7.28 6.99 -12.66
N ALA A 19 -6.40 7.86 -12.12
CA ALA A 19 -6.30 9.25 -12.53
C ALA A 19 -5.89 9.39 -14.01
N ALA A 20 -4.95 8.58 -14.49
CA ALA A 20 -4.55 8.57 -15.90
C ALA A 20 -5.72 8.16 -16.81
N ASN A 21 -6.42 7.08 -16.47
CA ASN A 21 -7.61 6.63 -17.21
C ASN A 21 -8.67 7.74 -17.30
N MET A 22 -8.94 8.42 -16.18
CA MET A 22 -9.88 9.53 -16.08
C MET A 22 -9.52 10.73 -16.99
N LEU A 23 -8.23 10.98 -17.21
CA LEU A 23 -7.77 12.04 -18.11
C LEU A 23 -7.81 11.64 -19.59
N THR A 24 -7.60 10.36 -19.89
CA THR A 24 -7.47 9.89 -21.28
C THR A 24 -8.78 9.44 -21.91
N ASN A 25 -9.82 9.18 -21.11
CA ASN A 25 -11.03 8.54 -21.59
C ASN A 25 -12.13 9.58 -21.85
N GLU A 26 -12.19 10.10 -23.08
CA GLU A 26 -13.13 11.18 -23.45
C GLU A 26 -14.61 10.74 -23.47
N ASN A 27 -14.88 9.43 -23.48
CA ASN A 27 -16.23 8.85 -23.48
C ASN A 27 -16.72 8.41 -22.10
N SER A 28 -15.89 8.46 -21.04
CA SER A 28 -16.32 8.08 -19.69
C SER A 28 -17.01 9.24 -18.99
N ASN A 29 -17.91 8.90 -18.07
CA ASN A 29 -18.46 9.88 -17.14
C ASN A 29 -17.36 10.26 -16.14
N PHE A 30 -16.76 11.44 -16.31
CA PHE A 30 -15.75 11.99 -15.40
C PHE A 30 -16.16 11.93 -13.91
N ILE A 31 -17.45 12.16 -13.61
CA ILE A 31 -17.98 12.06 -12.24
C ILE A 31 -17.94 10.61 -11.73
N GLY A 32 -18.18 9.62 -12.60
CA GLY A 32 -18.06 8.21 -12.25
C GLY A 32 -16.63 7.85 -11.90
N ASP A 33 -15.67 8.26 -12.73
CA ASP A 33 -14.25 8.01 -12.48
C ASP A 33 -13.75 8.71 -11.20
N LEU A 34 -14.28 9.91 -10.90
CA LEU A 34 -14.01 10.60 -9.64
C LEU A 34 -14.55 9.83 -8.43
N ILE A 35 -15.75 9.26 -8.54
CA ILE A 35 -16.34 8.42 -7.49
C ILE A 35 -15.48 7.17 -7.26
N ASP A 36 -15.01 6.53 -8.33
CA ASP A 36 -14.13 5.37 -8.23
C ASP A 36 -12.82 5.72 -7.52
N LEU A 37 -12.24 6.89 -7.82
CA LEU A 37 -11.03 7.36 -7.16
C LEU A 37 -11.26 7.66 -5.67
N ILE A 38 -12.39 8.28 -5.31
CA ILE A 38 -12.77 8.52 -3.91
C ILE A 38 -12.97 7.18 -3.18
N TRP A 39 -13.63 6.22 -3.82
CA TRP A 39 -13.88 4.90 -3.24
C TRP A 39 -12.57 4.15 -3.00
N TRP A 40 -11.65 4.19 -3.95
CA TRP A 40 -10.32 3.59 -3.80
C TRP A 40 -9.52 4.25 -2.66
N ALA A 41 -9.55 5.59 -2.57
CA ALA A 41 -8.92 6.33 -1.49
C ALA A 41 -9.48 5.94 -0.11
N LEU A 42 -10.81 5.84 0.02
CA LEU A 42 -11.47 5.37 1.24
C LEU A 42 -11.04 3.96 1.63
N LEU A 43 -11.03 3.04 0.66
CA LEU A 43 -10.64 1.65 0.86
C LEU A 43 -9.17 1.56 1.32
N THR A 44 -8.28 2.38 0.74
CA THR A 44 -6.89 2.49 1.20
C THR A 44 -6.80 2.85 2.68
N ILE A 45 -7.51 3.91 3.08
CA ILE A 45 -7.46 4.43 4.44
C ILE A 45 -7.97 3.37 5.41
N ILE A 46 -9.05 2.67 5.06
CA ILE A 46 -9.62 1.58 5.85
C ILE A 46 -8.59 0.46 6.03
N ILE A 47 -7.98 -0.02 4.94
CA ILE A 47 -6.97 -1.08 5.02
C ILE A 47 -5.77 -0.63 5.84
N GLY A 48 -5.27 0.60 5.62
CA GLY A 48 -4.19 1.17 6.41
C GLY A 48 -4.52 1.21 7.90
N PHE A 49 -5.73 1.61 8.25
CA PHE A 49 -6.20 1.63 9.64
C PHE A 49 -6.29 0.22 10.24
N ILE A 50 -6.81 -0.75 9.49
CA ILE A 50 -6.88 -2.15 9.92
C ILE A 50 -5.48 -2.72 10.09
N ALA A 51 -4.55 -2.44 9.17
CA ALA A 51 -3.16 -2.87 9.23
C ALA A 51 -2.42 -2.30 10.46
N LEU A 52 -2.74 -1.06 10.84
CA LEU A 52 -2.23 -0.47 12.10
C LEU A 52 -2.78 -1.18 13.34
N LYS A 53 -4.04 -1.63 13.30
CA LYS A 53 -4.69 -2.33 14.41
C LYS A 53 -4.29 -3.80 14.53
N LEU A 54 -3.97 -4.47 13.41
CA LEU A 54 -3.64 -5.89 13.32
C LEU A 54 -2.23 -6.10 12.76
N PRO A 55 -1.21 -6.29 13.63
CA PRO A 55 0.19 -6.49 13.20
C PRO A 55 0.36 -7.69 12.26
N LYS A 56 -0.44 -8.75 12.42
CA LYS A 56 -0.44 -9.91 11.53
C LYS A 56 -0.88 -9.55 10.10
N LEU A 57 -1.86 -8.67 9.96
CA LEU A 57 -2.35 -8.23 8.65
C LEU A 57 -1.31 -7.35 7.97
N ARG A 58 -0.64 -6.50 8.74
CA ARG A 58 0.50 -5.71 8.25
C ARG A 58 1.62 -6.60 7.71
N VAL A 59 1.94 -7.70 8.40
CA VAL A 59 2.94 -8.68 7.92
C VAL A 59 2.51 -9.38 6.62
N ILE A 60 1.21 -9.64 6.44
CA ILE A 60 0.70 -10.22 5.19
C ILE A 60 0.77 -9.22 4.03
N ILE A 61 0.43 -7.95 4.28
CA ILE A 61 0.32 -6.92 3.24
C ILE A 61 1.69 -6.31 2.89
N ASP A 62 2.47 -5.93 3.90
CA ASP A 62 3.78 -5.27 3.72
C ASP A 62 4.97 -6.25 3.78
N GLY A 63 4.71 -7.53 4.06
CA GLY A 63 5.74 -8.52 4.35
C GLY A 63 6.25 -8.46 5.80
N GLU A 64 7.02 -9.48 6.19
CA GLU A 64 7.72 -9.48 7.48
C GLU A 64 8.80 -8.38 7.47
N PRO A 65 8.80 -7.43 8.42
CA PRO A 65 9.93 -6.52 8.54
C PRO A 65 11.15 -7.36 8.88
N THR A 66 12.10 -7.46 7.94
CA THR A 66 13.34 -8.18 8.19
C THR A 66 14.13 -7.43 9.25
N ILE A 67 14.09 -7.91 10.49
CA ILE A 67 14.85 -7.34 11.60
C ILE A 67 16.30 -7.77 11.39
N ILE A 68 17.06 -6.93 10.69
CA ILE A 68 18.46 -7.21 10.33
C ILE A 68 19.36 -7.17 11.59
N ILE A 69 19.00 -6.36 12.59
CA ILE A 69 19.76 -6.17 13.83
C ILE A 69 18.82 -6.18 15.03
N LYS A 70 18.97 -7.20 15.89
CA LYS A 70 18.25 -7.29 17.17
C LYS A 70 19.28 -7.31 18.30
N LYS A 71 19.26 -6.29 19.16
CA LYS A 71 20.16 -6.17 20.34
C LYS A 71 21.66 -6.34 20.00
N GLY A 72 22.13 -5.73 18.91
CA GLY A 72 23.54 -5.77 18.51
C GLY A 72 24.01 -7.07 17.84
N LYS A 73 23.11 -8.03 17.58
CA LYS A 73 23.39 -9.21 16.76
C LYS A 73 22.69 -9.09 15.41
N ILE A 74 23.44 -9.34 14.34
CA ILE A 74 22.93 -9.39 12.98
C ILE A 74 22.24 -10.74 12.80
N GLU A 75 20.93 -10.74 12.59
CA GLU A 75 20.14 -11.95 12.36
C GLU A 75 20.38 -12.40 10.90
N LYS A 76 21.40 -13.25 10.70
CA LYS A 76 21.84 -13.74 9.39
C LYS A 76 20.86 -14.75 8.74
N ASN A 77 19.84 -15.19 9.48
CA ASN A 77 18.93 -16.26 9.04
C ASN A 77 17.94 -15.87 7.93
N SER A 78 17.87 -14.60 7.54
CA SER A 78 17.02 -14.17 6.42
C SER A 78 17.61 -14.45 5.02
N TRP A 79 18.86 -14.94 4.93
CA TRP A 79 19.60 -15.06 3.66
C TRP A 79 19.88 -16.52 3.23
N LEU A 80 19.44 -17.52 3.99
CA LEU A 80 19.84 -18.93 3.79
C LEU A 80 18.67 -19.91 3.51
N ASN A 81 17.49 -19.43 3.14
CA ASN A 81 16.42 -20.27 2.59
C ASN A 81 15.97 -19.77 1.22
#